data_AF-A0A7J5H2W9-F1
#
_entry.id   AF-A0A7J5H2W9-F1
#
_cell.length_a   1.000
_cell.length_b   1.000
_cell.length_c   1.000
_cell.angle_alpha   90.00
_cell.angle_beta   90.00
_cell.angle_gamma   90.00
#
_symmetry.space_group_name_H-M   'P 1'
#
loop_
_entity.id
_entity.type
_entity.pdbx_description
1 polymer ?
#
loop_
_entity_poly.entity_id
_entity_poly.type
_entity_poly.pdbx_seq_one_letter_code
_entity_poly.pdbx_strand_id
1 'polypeptide(L)'
;MPAAKFEIVRKCKICGEPFKAKTIESWYCSPRCSKIAWKRNKDEELRMQKLDEVVKKIPKSKDYITVPEAYALFGISKETLYRLIRGKSSVSCPLKPSDSAPLKHSTMPP
;
A
#
# COMPACT_ATOMS: atom_id res chain seq x y z
N MET A 1 -17.71 -28.91 -6.33
CA MET A 1 -17.56 -27.46 -6.57
C MET A 1 -18.03 -27.17 -7.99
N PRO A 2 -19.05 -26.31 -8.20
CA PRO A 2 -19.57 -26.04 -9.53
C PRO A 2 -18.55 -25.26 -10.36
N ALA A 3 -18.19 -25.79 -11.54
CA ALA A 3 -17.24 -25.14 -12.44
C ALA A 3 -17.98 -24.07 -13.26
N ALA A 4 -17.82 -22.80 -12.89
CA ALA A 4 -18.33 -21.70 -13.70
C ALA A 4 -17.56 -21.64 -15.03
N LYS A 5 -18.28 -21.75 -16.15
CA LYS A 5 -17.77 -21.85 -17.53
C LYS A 5 -17.28 -20.51 -18.11
N PHE A 6 -16.76 -19.60 -17.29
CA PHE A 6 -16.31 -18.29 -17.74
C PHE A 6 -14.80 -18.27 -17.96
N GLU A 7 -14.37 -18.04 -19.19
CA GLU A 7 -12.97 -17.85 -19.55
C GLU A 7 -12.62 -16.37 -19.39
N ILE A 8 -12.03 -16.02 -18.24
CA ILE A 8 -11.71 -14.63 -17.90
C ILE A 8 -10.23 -14.39 -18.20
N VAL A 9 -9.92 -13.55 -19.19
CA VAL A 9 -8.53 -13.14 -19.50
C VAL A 9 -8.19 -11.87 -18.74
N ARG A 10 -7.13 -11.89 -17.93
CA ARG A 10 -6.64 -10.73 -17.17
C ARG A 10 -5.13 -10.59 -17.29
N LYS A 11 -4.60 -9.39 -17.01
CA LYS A 11 -3.16 -9.15 -16.90
C LYS A 11 -2.69 -9.39 -15.47
N CYS A 12 -1.56 -10.09 -15.31
CA CYS A 12 -0.95 -10.31 -14.00
C CYS A 12 -0.39 -8.99 -13.43
N LYS A 13 -0.70 -8.67 -12.16
CA LYS A 13 -0.16 -7.46 -11.50
C LYS A 13 1.37 -7.48 -11.28
N ILE A 14 2.01 -8.65 -11.40
CA ILE A 14 3.45 -8.82 -11.13
C ILE A 14 4.27 -8.85 -12.42
N CYS A 15 3.91 -9.71 -13.38
CA CYS A 15 4.65 -9.86 -14.64
C CYS A 15 4.00 -9.15 -15.83
N GLY A 16 2.76 -8.66 -15.71
CA GLY A 16 2.04 -7.99 -16.80
C GLY A 16 1.49 -8.92 -17.88
N GLU A 17 1.84 -10.21 -17.85
CA GLU A 17 1.40 -11.18 -18.85
C GLU A 17 -0.11 -11.43 -18.78
N PRO A 18 -0.79 -11.53 -19.94
CA PRO A 18 -2.18 -11.96 -20.00
C PRO A 18 -2.29 -13.45 -19.64
N PHE A 19 -3.21 -13.80 -18.75
CA PHE A 19 -3.47 -15.17 -18.35
C PHE A 19 -4.97 -15.45 -18.27
N LYS A 20 -5.31 -16.74 -18.42
CA LYS A 20 -6.67 -17.25 -18.28
C LYS A 20 -6.92 -17.58 -16.81
N ALA A 21 -7.74 -16.77 -16.15
CA ALA A 21 -8.09 -16.95 -14.75
C ALA A 21 -9.05 -18.13 -14.57
N LYS A 22 -8.70 -19.04 -13.66
CA LYS A 22 -9.51 -20.22 -13.31
C LYS A 22 -10.68 -19.88 -12.39
N THR A 23 -10.55 -18.82 -11.60
CA THR A 23 -11.56 -18.34 -10.65
C THR A 23 -11.68 -16.82 -10.75
N ILE A 24 -12.83 -16.28 -10.36
CA ILE A 24 -13.11 -14.82 -10.37
C ILE A 24 -12.10 -14.06 -9.50
N GLU A 25 -11.52 -14.70 -8.50
CA GLU A 25 -10.61 -14.12 -7.52
C GLU A 25 -9.13 -14.21 -7.94
N SER A 26 -8.81 -14.89 -9.04
CA SER A 26 -7.43 -15.05 -9.48
C SER A 26 -6.91 -13.75 -10.11
N TRP A 27 -5.90 -13.16 -9.48
CA TRP A 27 -5.21 -11.93 -9.91
C TRP A 27 -3.80 -12.16 -10.49
N TYR A 28 -3.27 -13.38 -10.36
CA TYR A 28 -1.89 -13.71 -10.70
C TYR A 28 -1.83 -14.94 -11.62
N CYS A 29 -0.93 -14.91 -12.59
CA CYS A 29 -0.79 -15.99 -13.59
C CYS A 29 -0.24 -17.30 -13.01
N SER A 30 0.51 -17.26 -11.90
CA SER A 30 1.23 -18.41 -11.36
C SER A 30 1.44 -18.32 -9.84
N PRO A 31 1.70 -19.47 -9.16
CA PRO A 31 2.05 -19.49 -7.74
C PRO A 31 3.30 -18.65 -7.42
N ARG A 32 4.23 -18.51 -8.39
CA ARG A 32 5.42 -17.66 -8.25
C ARG A 32 5.02 -16.20 -8.11
N CYS A 33 4.18 -15.69 -9.01
CA CYS A 33 3.68 -14.30 -8.93
C CYS A 33 2.85 -14.06 -7.66
N SER A 34 2.04 -15.03 -7.25
CA SER A 34 1.29 -14.94 -5.99
C SER A 34 2.20 -14.81 -4.77
N LYS A 35 3.30 -15.58 -4.71
CA LYS A 35 4.29 -15.48 -3.62
C LYS A 35 5.00 -14.13 -3.60
N ILE A 36 5.34 -13.60 -4.77
CA ILE A 36 5.96 -12.27 -4.89
C ILE A 36 5.01 -11.20 -4.38
N ALA A 37 3.73 -11.25 -4.79
CA ALA A 37 2.72 -10.32 -4.32
C ALA A 37 2.51 -10.41 -2.81
N TRP A 38 2.41 -11.63 -2.27
CA TRP A 38 2.30 -11.84 -0.84
C TRP A 38 3.49 -11.26 -0.07
N LYS A 39 4.71 -11.51 -0.55
CA LYS A 39 5.93 -10.95 0.06
C LYS A 39 5.92 -9.42 0.03
N ARG A 40 5.59 -8.80 -1.11
CA ARG A 40 5.48 -7.33 -1.23
C ARG A 40 4.47 -6.74 -0.25
N ASN A 41 3.29 -7.35 -0.13
CA ASN A 41 2.26 -6.89 0.79
C ASN A 41 2.72 -7.04 2.25
N LYS A 42 3.42 -8.13 2.60
CA LYS A 42 3.95 -8.30 3.96
C LYS A 42 5.08 -7.35 4.29
N ASP A 43 5.97 -7.07 3.34
CA ASP A 43 7.04 -6.09 3.51
C ASP A 43 6.46 -4.68 3.69
N GLU A 44 5.40 -4.33 2.96
CA GLU A 44 4.68 -3.05 3.10
C GLU A 44 3.95 -2.96 4.44
N GLU A 45 3.23 -4.00 4.84
CA GLU A 45 2.52 -4.05 6.13
C GLU A 45 3.52 -3.91 7.30
N LEU A 46 4.66 -4.61 7.26
CA LEU A 46 5.70 -4.47 8.27
C LEU A 46 6.27 -3.05 8.32
N ARG A 47 6.40 -2.39 7.17
CA ARG A 47 6.86 -1.00 7.10
C ARG A 47 5.84 -0.05 7.71
N MET A 48 4.54 -0.25 7.45
CA MET A 48 3.46 0.55 8.03
C MET A 48 3.36 0.34 9.54
N GLN A 49 3.43 -0.91 10.02
CA GLN A 49 3.39 -1.22 11.45
C GLN A 49 4.52 -0.52 12.22
N LYS A 50 5.75 -0.51 11.69
CA LYS A 50 6.87 0.21 12.30
C LYS A 50 6.61 1.72 12.39
N LEU A 51 5.93 2.30 11.40
CA LEU A 51 5.57 3.72 11.43
C LEU A 51 4.46 3.98 12.46
N ASP A 52 3.43 3.13 12.52
CA ASP A 52 2.36 3.23 13.50
C ASP A 52 2.86 3.09 14.95
N GLU A 53 3.84 2.21 15.18
CA GLU A 53 4.49 2.09 16.49
C GLU A 53 5.24 3.36 16.89
N VAL A 54 5.89 4.03 15.94
CA VAL A 54 6.53 5.32 16.19
C VAL A 54 5.46 6.37 16.53
N VAL A 55 4.37 6.43 15.78
CA VAL A 55 3.26 7.36 16.04
C VAL A 55 2.64 7.16 17.42
N LYS A 56 2.41 5.90 17.84
CA LYS A 56 1.87 5.59 19.18
C LYS A 56 2.77 6.05 20.33
N LYS A 57 4.08 6.10 20.11
CA LYS A 57 5.07 6.54 21.11
C LYS A 57 5.16 8.06 21.23
N ILE A 58 4.55 8.83 20.33
CA ILE A 58 4.58 10.29 20.38
C ILE A 58 3.48 10.77 21.33
N PRO A 59 3.82 11.33 22.51
CA PRO A 59 2.83 11.95 23.38
C PRO A 59 2.24 13.18 22.68
N LYS A 60 0.90 13.28 22.68
CA LYS A 60 0.13 14.33 21.98
C LYS A 60 0.39 15.76 22.49
N SER A 61 1.08 15.89 23.63
CA SER A 61 1.42 17.15 24.29
C SER A 61 2.77 17.73 23.89
N LYS A 62 3.49 17.14 22.92
CA LYS A 62 4.74 17.71 22.41
C LYS A 62 4.47 18.85 21.43
N ASP A 63 4.96 20.04 21.75
CA ASP A 63 4.91 21.21 20.86
C ASP A 63 5.88 21.09 19.66
N TYR A 64 6.89 20.23 19.76
CA TYR A 64 7.90 20.02 18.72
C TYR A 64 8.06 18.54 18.41
N ILE A 65 8.12 18.23 17.10
CA ILE A 65 8.24 16.88 16.56
C ILE A 65 9.55 16.78 15.79
N THR A 66 10.25 15.66 15.92
CA THR A 66 11.49 15.41 15.19
C THR A 66 11.23 15.02 13.73
N VAL A 67 12.19 15.25 12.84
CA VAL A 67 12.10 14.88 11.41
C VAL A 67 11.62 13.43 11.14
N PRO A 68 12.11 12.37 11.84
CA PRO A 68 11.61 11.01 11.64
C PRO A 68 10.18 10.80 12.16
N GLU A 69 9.78 11.47 13.23
CA GLU A 69 8.40 11.43 13.74
C GLU A 69 7.44 12.14 12.76
N ALA A 70 7.87 13.26 12.16
CA ALA A 70 7.11 13.94 11.11
C ALA A 70 6.97 13.07 9.84
N TYR A 71 8.00 12.30 9.48
CA TYR A 71 7.91 11.30 8.41
C TYR A 71 6.83 10.24 8.74
N ALA A 72 6.76 9.77 9.98
CA ALA A 72 5.78 8.77 10.41
C ALA A 72 4.35 9.34 10.48
N LEU A 73 4.18 10.60 10.87
CA LEU A 73 2.87 11.25 10.98
C LEU A 73 2.30 11.72 9.65
N PHE A 74 3.13 12.34 8.80
CA PHE A 74 2.68 13.00 7.58
C PHE A 74 2.93 12.17 6.32
N GLY A 75 3.71 11.09 6.39
CA GLY A 75 4.08 10.28 5.22
C GLY A 75 4.95 11.02 4.20
N ILE A 76 5.57 12.14 4.61
CA ILE A 76 6.37 13.03 3.76
C ILE A 76 7.84 12.60 3.83
N SER A 77 8.52 12.47 2.69
CA SER A 77 9.95 12.13 2.68
C SER A 77 10.81 13.18 3.40
N LYS A 78 11.96 12.76 3.96
CA LYS A 78 12.88 13.67 4.65
C LYS A 78 13.32 14.82 3.73
N GLU A 79 13.57 14.56 2.44
CA GLU A 79 13.97 15.62 1.50
C GLU A 79 12.85 16.62 1.27
N THR A 80 11.61 16.14 1.20
CA THR A 80 10.43 16.98 1.04
C THR A 80 10.22 17.85 2.27
N LEU A 81 10.40 17.28 3.47
CA LEU A 81 10.33 18.04 4.73
C LEU A 81 11.42 19.12 4.79
N TYR A 82 12.67 18.80 4.46
CA TYR A 82 13.75 19.81 4.40
C TYR A 82 13.50 20.88 3.33
N ARG A 83 12.86 20.54 2.21
CA ARG A 83 12.47 21.52 1.19
C ARG A 83 11.37 22.46 1.67
N LEU A 84 10.40 21.95 2.43
CA LEU A 84 9.34 22.74 3.07
C LEU A 84 9.92 23.71 4.10
N ILE A 85 10.84 23.25 4.96
CA ILE A 85 11.53 24.10 5.94
C ILE A 85 12.31 25.24 5.26
N ARG A 86 12.88 24.98 4.08
CA ARG A 86 13.65 25.97 3.30
C ARG A 86 12.78 26.93 2.45
N GLY A 87 11.46 26.91 2.60
CA GLY A 87 10.56 27.89 1.97
C GLY A 87 10.39 27.76 0.44
N LYS A 88 10.80 26.64 -0.17
CA LYS A 88 10.60 26.39 -1.61
C LYS A 88 9.25 25.72 -1.82
N SER A 89 8.22 26.54 -1.98
CA SER A 89 6.81 26.14 -2.08
C SER A 89 6.49 25.30 -3.33
N SER A 90 5.50 24.43 -3.15
CA SER A 90 4.91 23.47 -4.09
C SER A 90 5.78 22.23 -4.37
N VAL A 91 5.63 21.24 -3.49
CA VAL A 91 5.85 19.85 -3.90
C VAL A 91 4.46 19.34 -4.23
N SER A 92 4.14 19.25 -5.53
CA SER A 92 3.16 18.26 -5.96
C SER A 92 3.80 16.92 -5.64
N CYS A 93 3.65 16.43 -4.41
CA CYS A 93 3.82 15.02 -4.18
C CYS A 93 2.75 14.38 -5.05
N PRO A 94 3.10 13.56 -6.05
CA PRO A 94 2.27 12.40 -6.22
C PRO A 94 2.36 11.76 -4.84
N LEU A 95 1.32 11.94 -4.02
CA LEU A 95 0.84 10.83 -3.23
C LEU A 95 0.77 9.74 -4.28
N LYS A 96 1.85 8.97 -4.44
CA LYS A 96 1.73 7.68 -5.10
C LYS A 96 0.59 7.10 -4.31
N PRO A 97 -0.54 6.77 -4.96
CA PRO A 97 -1.50 5.92 -4.30
C PRO A 97 -0.64 4.74 -3.87
N SER A 98 -0.35 4.66 -2.58
CA SER A 98 -0.26 3.36 -1.98
C SER A 98 -1.62 2.78 -2.37
N ASP A 99 -1.63 1.91 -3.38
CA ASP A 99 -2.78 1.14 -3.87
C ASP A 99 -3.33 0.21 -2.77
N SER A 100 -3.24 0.64 -1.53
CA SER A 100 -3.96 0.21 -0.35
C SER A 100 -5.15 1.15 -0.19
N ALA A 101 -6.05 1.13 -1.19
CA ALA A 101 -7.45 1.18 -0.83
C ALA A 101 -7.64 0.07 0.22
N PRO A 102 -8.13 0.38 1.44
CA PRO A 102 -8.58 -0.67 2.32
C PRO A 102 -9.63 -1.42 1.51
N LEU A 103 -9.44 -2.73 1.30
CA LEU A 103 -10.54 -3.59 0.92
C LEU A 103 -11.56 -3.43 2.05
N LYS A 104 -12.51 -2.50 1.83
CA LYS A 104 -13.71 -2.38 2.61
C LYS A 104 -14.32 -3.76 2.51
N HIS A 105 -14.29 -4.48 3.63
CA HIS A 105 -15.08 -5.66 3.81
C HIS A 105 -16.52 -5.17 3.66
N SER A 106 -17.04 -5.27 2.44
CA SER A 106 -18.45 -5.09 2.19
C SER A 106 -19.04 -6.39 2.67
N THR A 107 -19.43 -6.41 3.95
CA THR A 107 -20.42 -7.33 4.47
C THR A 107 -21.57 -7.36 3.47
N MET A 108 -21.75 -8.49 2.77
CA MET A 108 -23.01 -8.77 2.10
C MET A 108 -24.06 -8.92 3.21
N PRO A 109 -25.12 -8.09 3.24
CA PRO A 109 -26.32 -8.43 3.99
C PRO A 109 -27.01 -9.65 3.33
N PRO A 110 -27.83 -10.39 4.09
CA PRO A 110 -28.32 -11.72 3.73
C PRO A 110 -29.13 -11.79 2.44
#